data_AF-A0A091LBZ5-F1
#
_entry.id   AF-A0A091LBZ5-F1
#
_cell.length_a   1.000
_cell.length_b   1.000
_cell.length_c   1.000
_cell.angle_alpha   90.00
_cell.angle_beta   90.00
_cell.angle_gamma   90.00
#
_symmetry.space_group_name_H-M   'P 1'
#
loop_
_entity.id
_entity.type
_entity.pdbx_description
1 polymer ?
#
loop_
_entity_poly.entity_id
_entity_poly.type
_entity_poly.pdbx_seq_one_letter_code
_entity_poly.pdbx_strand_id
1 'polypeptide(L)'
;MLCSLLKQPNIASFVGFVLHIIFGLLGFLTLFEKLPPSSEWIFNLFSPFAFTAGISQMVKLEKYGPAFTPELYPFFKLYMILSLDSVLYLLLAIYFDKVLPGKYGVPYPPLFFLRPSYWFKPRSGYVGVQAGSESSHDPTSSNNTEPMPPGFDGKEAIRLNNIKKIYKKKDKRTEALRGLSLNIYEGQITALLGHNGSGKTA
;
A
#
# COMPACT_ATOMS: atom_id res chain seq x y z
N MET A 1 -5.70 -4.34 -8.72
CA MET A 1 -6.61 -5.11 -7.86
C MET A 1 -6.18 -6.57 -7.73
N LEU A 2 -6.36 -7.40 -8.76
CA LEU A 2 -6.15 -8.85 -8.72
C LEU A 2 -4.71 -9.27 -8.34
N CYS A 3 -3.70 -8.50 -8.72
CA CYS A 3 -2.30 -8.76 -8.34
C CYS A 3 -2.05 -8.68 -6.83
N SER A 4 -2.86 -7.94 -6.08
CA SER A 4 -2.77 -7.89 -4.61
C SER A 4 -3.41 -9.12 -3.95
N LEU A 5 -4.35 -9.77 -4.64
CA LEU A 5 -5.12 -10.90 -4.09
C LEU A 5 -4.40 -12.24 -4.32
N LEU A 6 -3.66 -12.35 -5.42
CA LEU A 6 -3.04 -13.58 -5.87
C LEU A 6 -1.53 -13.52 -5.65
N LYS A 7 -1.01 -14.42 -4.80
CA LYS A 7 0.42 -14.52 -4.45
C LYS A 7 1.32 -14.84 -5.65
N GLN A 8 0.76 -15.31 -6.76
CA GLN A 8 1.47 -15.61 -8.00
C GLN A 8 1.08 -14.59 -9.08
N PRO A 9 2.01 -13.73 -9.54
CA PRO A 9 1.70 -12.62 -10.44
C PRO A 9 1.22 -13.10 -11.82
N ASN A 10 1.73 -14.22 -12.32
CA ASN A 10 1.37 -14.75 -13.63
C ASN A 10 -0.09 -15.22 -13.69
N ILE A 11 -0.57 -15.91 -12.64
CA ILE A 11 -1.97 -16.34 -12.53
C ILE A 11 -2.88 -15.13 -12.35
N ALA A 12 -2.46 -14.14 -11.56
CA ALA A 12 -3.22 -12.91 -11.36
C ALA A 12 -3.48 -12.15 -12.65
N SER A 13 -2.44 -12.03 -13.49
CA SER A 13 -2.54 -11.38 -14.78
C SER A 13 -3.46 -12.15 -15.73
N PHE A 14 -3.31 -13.48 -15.80
CA PHE A 14 -4.13 -14.32 -16.67
C PHE A 14 -5.61 -14.28 -16.29
N VAL A 15 -5.93 -14.47 -15.01
CA VAL A 15 -7.31 -14.42 -14.50
C VAL A 15 -7.92 -13.03 -14.72
N GLY A 16 -7.15 -11.96 -14.47
CA GLY A 16 -7.62 -10.60 -14.70
C GLY A 16 -7.93 -10.31 -16.16
N PHE A 17 -7.11 -10.82 -17.08
CA PHE A 17 -7.33 -10.68 -18.51
C PHE A 17 -8.58 -11.44 -18.98
N VAL A 18 -8.76 -12.69 -18.54
CA VAL A 18 -9.95 -13.50 -18.87
C VAL A 18 -11.23 -12.82 -18.36
N LEU A 19 -11.23 -12.32 -17.12
CA LEU A 19 -12.37 -11.59 -16.56
C LEU A 19 -12.68 -10.31 -17.37
N HIS A 20 -11.66 -9.55 -17.78
CA HIS A 20 -11.87 -8.36 -18.63
C HIS A 20 -12.56 -8.71 -19.95
N ILE A 21 -12.14 -9.79 -20.61
CA ILE A 21 -12.78 -10.26 -21.85
C ILE A 21 -14.23 -10.66 -21.61
N ILE A 22 -14.52 -11.42 -20.55
CA ILE A 22 -15.88 -11.87 -20.24
C ILE A 22 -16.81 -10.68 -19.98
N PHE A 23 -16.40 -9.73 -19.15
CA PHE A 23 -17.21 -8.55 -18.84
C PHE A 23 -17.35 -7.60 -20.04
N GLY A 24 -16.31 -7.48 -20.87
CA GLY A 24 -16.39 -6.72 -22.13
C GLY A 24 -17.37 -7.37 -23.13
N LEU A 25 -17.32 -8.69 -23.28
CA LEU A 25 -18.24 -9.43 -24.15
C LEU A 25 -19.69 -9.36 -23.63
N LEU A 26 -19.87 -9.42 -22.32
CA LEU A 26 -21.18 -9.22 -21.67
C LEU A 26 -21.70 -7.80 -21.91
N GLY A 27 -20.82 -6.80 -21.87
CA GLY A 27 -21.13 -5.42 -22.22
C GLY A 27 -21.56 -5.27 -23.67
N PHE A 28 -20.95 -6.01 -24.61
CA PHE A 28 -21.34 -6.00 -26.01
C PHE A 28 -22.76 -6.54 -26.24
N LEU A 29 -23.25 -7.46 -25.40
CA LEU A 29 -24.63 -7.97 -25.50
C LEU A 29 -25.70 -6.90 -25.24
N THR A 30 -25.36 -5.79 -24.59
CA THR A 30 -26.26 -4.61 -24.43
C THR A 30 -26.64 -3.99 -25.78
N LEU A 31 -25.78 -4.12 -26.80
CA LEU A 31 -26.04 -3.63 -28.16
C LEU A 31 -27.26 -4.32 -28.78
N PHE A 32 -27.45 -5.60 -28.46
CA PHE A 32 -28.57 -6.41 -28.96
C PHE A 32 -29.82 -6.37 -28.06
N GLU A 33 -29.87 -5.49 -27.05
CA GLU A 33 -31.02 -5.34 -26.13
C GLU A 33 -31.43 -6.63 -25.41
N LYS A 34 -30.49 -7.57 -25.27
CA LYS A 34 -30.75 -8.86 -24.61
C LYS A 34 -30.74 -8.77 -23.08
N LEU A 35 -30.51 -7.60 -22.50
CA LEU A 35 -30.31 -7.43 -21.06
C LEU A 35 -31.41 -6.55 -20.43
N PRO A 36 -31.98 -6.96 -19.29
CA PRO A 36 -32.96 -6.15 -18.58
C PRO A 36 -32.31 -4.93 -17.90
N PRO A 37 -33.01 -3.78 -17.76
CA PRO A 37 -32.45 -2.53 -17.24
C PRO A 37 -31.82 -2.66 -15.84
N SER A 38 -32.37 -3.52 -14.99
CA SER A 38 -31.88 -3.76 -13.62
C SER A 38 -30.49 -4.41 -13.59
N SER A 39 -30.17 -5.20 -14.61
CA SER A 39 -28.88 -5.88 -14.70
C SER A 39 -27.75 -4.93 -15.14
N GLU A 40 -28.08 -3.89 -15.91
CA GLU A 40 -27.11 -2.90 -16.37
C GLU A 40 -26.48 -2.13 -15.22
N TRP A 41 -27.25 -1.85 -14.15
CA TRP A 41 -26.74 -1.15 -12.96
C TRP A 41 -25.70 -1.97 -12.20
N ILE A 42 -25.89 -3.29 -12.10
CA ILE A 42 -24.97 -4.18 -11.39
C ILE A 42 -23.70 -4.38 -12.21
N PHE A 43 -23.85 -4.58 -13.51
CA PHE A 43 -22.71 -4.81 -14.39
C PHE A 43 -21.93 -3.53 -14.70
N ASN A 44 -22.55 -2.35 -14.61
CA ASN A 44 -21.86 -1.05 -14.72
C ASN A 44 -20.81 -0.82 -13.64
N LEU A 45 -20.80 -1.61 -12.56
CA LEU A 45 -19.73 -1.58 -11.55
C LEU A 45 -18.40 -2.15 -12.10
N PHE A 46 -18.47 -2.92 -13.20
CA PHE A 46 -17.31 -3.44 -13.90
C PHE A 46 -16.94 -2.50 -15.05
N SER A 47 -15.81 -1.81 -14.91
CA SER A 47 -15.34 -0.82 -15.89
C SER A 47 -15.33 -1.29 -17.36
N PRO A 48 -14.93 -2.54 -17.70
CA PRO A 48 -15.01 -3.03 -19.09
C PRO A 48 -16.44 -3.12 -19.63
N PHE A 49 -17.40 -3.46 -18.78
CA PHE A 49 -18.81 -3.49 -19.14
C PHE A 49 -19.35 -2.07 -19.32
N ALA A 50 -19.09 -1.16 -18.38
CA ALA A 50 -19.56 0.22 -18.43
C ALA A 50 -19.07 0.96 -19.67
N PHE A 51 -17.79 0.75 -20.02
CA PHE A 51 -17.22 1.30 -21.25
C PHE A 51 -17.93 0.78 -22.50
N THR A 52 -18.12 -0.54 -22.59
CA THR A 52 -18.76 -1.17 -23.76
C THR A 52 -20.25 -0.78 -23.87
N ALA A 53 -20.96 -0.69 -22.75
CA ALA A 53 -22.33 -0.19 -22.70
C ALA A 53 -22.43 1.29 -23.12
N GLY A 54 -21.46 2.12 -22.73
CA GLY A 54 -21.35 3.51 -23.19
C GLY A 54 -21.16 3.62 -24.71
N ILE A 55 -20.30 2.76 -25.29
CA ILE A 55 -20.13 2.68 -26.76
C ILE A 55 -21.42 2.22 -27.43
N SER A 56 -22.12 1.22 -26.88
CA SER A 56 -23.43 0.79 -27.39
C SER A 56 -24.46 1.93 -27.42
N GLN A 57 -24.50 2.77 -26.39
CA GLN A 57 -25.36 3.96 -26.35
C GLN A 57 -24.97 4.99 -27.42
N MET A 58 -23.67 5.22 -27.63
CA MET A 58 -23.17 6.13 -28.65
C MET A 58 -23.57 5.66 -30.07
N VAL A 59 -23.44 4.37 -30.36
CA VAL A 59 -23.84 3.79 -31.66
C VAL A 59 -25.36 3.87 -31.86
N LYS A 60 -26.15 3.64 -30.81
CA LYS A 60 -27.61 3.79 -30.88
C LYS A 60 -28.03 5.24 -31.14
N LEU A 61 -27.34 6.20 -30.53
CA LEU A 61 -27.58 7.63 -30.74
C LEU A 61 -27.25 8.06 -32.18
N GLU A 62 -26.16 7.57 -32.75
CA GLU A 62 -25.81 7.81 -34.17
C GLU A 62 -26.83 7.19 -35.13
N LYS A 63 -27.31 5.97 -34.83
CA LYS A 63 -28.19 5.22 -35.73
C LYS A 63 -29.66 5.65 -35.69
N TYR A 64 -30.19 5.99 -34.51
CA TYR A 64 -31.61 6.31 -34.32
C TYR A 64 -31.86 7.80 -34.05
N GLY A 65 -30.79 8.60 -33.91
CA GLY A 65 -30.87 10.03 -33.65
C GLY A 65 -31.30 10.37 -32.21
N PRO A 66 -31.20 11.66 -31.83
CA PRO A 66 -31.51 12.14 -30.49
C PRO A 66 -33.02 12.06 -30.13
N ALA A 67 -33.89 11.83 -31.11
CA ALA A 67 -35.34 11.77 -30.91
C ALA A 67 -35.82 10.49 -30.20
N PHE A 68 -35.06 9.39 -30.27
CA PHE A 68 -35.42 8.10 -29.66
C PHE A 68 -34.80 7.87 -28.28
N THR A 69 -33.90 8.73 -27.81
CA THR A 69 -33.25 8.61 -26.50
C THR A 69 -33.48 9.89 -25.68
N PRO A 70 -34.51 9.94 -24.82
CA PRO A 70 -34.85 11.12 -24.02
C PRO A 70 -33.90 11.32 -22.83
N GLU A 71 -32.62 10.96 -22.96
CA GLU A 71 -31.63 11.27 -21.93
C GLU A 71 -31.04 12.65 -22.20
N LEU A 72 -31.28 13.58 -21.28
CA LEU A 72 -30.85 14.99 -21.38
C LEU A 72 -29.32 15.13 -21.51
N TYR A 73 -28.53 14.14 -21.06
CA TYR A 73 -27.06 14.10 -21.14
C TYR A 73 -26.49 12.66 -21.13
N PRO A 74 -26.51 11.90 -22.24
CA PRO A 74 -26.05 10.50 -22.26
C PRO A 74 -24.55 10.38 -21.92
N PHE A 75 -23.75 11.36 -22.36
CA PHE A 75 -22.32 11.41 -22.05
C PHE A 75 -22.04 11.70 -20.57
N PHE A 76 -22.83 12.57 -19.93
CA PHE A 76 -22.65 12.90 -18.51
C PHE A 76 -22.85 11.67 -17.61
N LYS A 77 -23.87 10.86 -17.91
CA LYS A 77 -24.12 9.59 -17.21
C LYS A 77 -22.93 8.64 -17.32
N LEU A 78 -22.35 8.49 -18.52
CA LEU A 78 -21.16 7.67 -18.74
C LEU A 78 -19.94 8.17 -17.95
N TYR A 79 -19.67 9.48 -17.98
CA TYR A 79 -18.56 10.07 -17.24
C TYR A 79 -18.71 9.89 -15.72
N MET A 80 -19.92 10.06 -15.19
CA MET A 80 -20.18 9.87 -13.76
C MET A 80 -19.92 8.42 -13.33
N ILE A 81 -20.40 7.43 -14.09
CA ILE A 81 -20.21 6.00 -13.79
C ILE A 81 -18.72 5.62 -13.84
N LEU A 82 -17.98 6.04 -14.88
CA LEU A 82 -16.55 5.77 -15.01
C LEU A 82 -15.71 6.44 -13.91
N SER A 83 -16.07 7.67 -13.51
CA SER A 83 -15.39 8.37 -12.43
C SER A 83 -15.60 7.69 -11.08
N LEU A 84 -16.82 7.22 -10.81
CA LEU A 84 -17.16 6.51 -9.58
C LEU A 84 -16.39 5.18 -9.49
N ASP A 85 -16.36 4.42 -10.59
CA ASP A 85 -15.59 3.17 -10.69
C ASP A 85 -14.10 3.40 -10.43
N SER A 86 -13.51 4.44 -11.02
CA SER A 86 -12.09 4.76 -10.83
C SER A 86 -11.76 5.01 -9.35
N VAL A 87 -12.58 5.81 -8.67
CA VAL A 87 -12.43 6.09 -7.24
C VAL A 87 -12.62 4.82 -6.42
N LEU A 88 -13.63 4.00 -6.73
CA LEU A 88 -13.89 2.75 -6.04
C LEU A 88 -12.72 1.76 -6.18
N TYR A 89 -12.19 1.56 -7.39
CA TYR A 89 -11.05 0.69 -7.64
C TYR A 89 -9.78 1.19 -6.96
N LEU A 90 -9.58 2.51 -6.88
CA LEU A 90 -8.47 3.10 -6.14
C LEU A 90 -8.59 2.82 -4.64
N LEU A 91 -9.77 3.05 -4.05
CA LEU A 91 -10.03 2.76 -2.64
C LEU A 91 -9.84 1.26 -2.34
N LEU A 92 -10.39 0.39 -3.18
CA LEU A 92 -10.26 -1.05 -3.02
C LEU A 92 -8.78 -1.47 -3.18
N ALA A 93 -8.00 -0.80 -4.04
CA ALA A 93 -6.59 -1.13 -4.28
C ALA A 93 -5.73 -0.81 -3.06
N ILE A 94 -5.98 0.36 -2.44
CA ILE A 94 -5.38 0.73 -1.17
C ILE A 94 -5.81 -0.25 -0.07
N TYR A 95 -7.08 -0.65 -0.06
CA TYR A 95 -7.60 -1.62 0.91
C TYR A 95 -6.87 -2.97 0.80
N PHE A 96 -6.76 -3.57 -0.39
CA PHE A 96 -6.09 -4.87 -0.55
C PHE A 96 -4.59 -4.79 -0.28
N ASP A 97 -3.90 -3.73 -0.70
CA ASP A 97 -2.45 -3.58 -0.45
C ASP A 97 -2.13 -3.50 1.06
N LYS A 98 -3.06 -3.01 1.89
CA LYS A 98 -2.86 -2.86 3.34
C LYS A 98 -3.49 -3.96 4.20
N VAL A 99 -4.54 -4.62 3.70
CA VAL A 99 -5.23 -5.72 4.40
C VAL A 99 -4.59 -7.08 4.11
N LEU A 100 -3.96 -7.26 2.95
CA LEU A 100 -3.18 -8.45 2.61
C LEU A 100 -1.68 -8.11 2.73
N PRO A 101 -1.09 -8.13 3.94
CA PRO A 101 0.34 -7.90 4.06
C PRO A 101 1.10 -8.95 3.26
N GLY A 102 2.01 -8.49 2.41
CA GLY A 102 3.04 -9.33 1.82
C GLY A 102 3.90 -10.00 2.91
N LYS A 103 4.86 -10.84 2.50
CA LYS A 103 5.65 -11.72 3.38
C LYS A 103 6.35 -11.03 4.59
N TYR A 104 6.47 -9.69 4.59
CA TYR A 104 7.13 -8.90 5.65
C TYR A 104 6.33 -7.67 6.13
N GLY A 105 5.05 -7.54 5.74
CA GLY A 105 4.20 -6.39 6.11
C GLY A 105 3.48 -6.58 7.45
N VAL A 106 3.33 -5.52 8.24
CA VAL A 106 2.43 -5.51 9.42
C VAL A 106 1.01 -5.20 8.92
N PRO A 107 -0.01 -6.04 9.18
CA PRO A 107 -1.38 -5.78 8.74
C PRO A 107 -1.92 -4.51 9.43
N TYR A 108 -2.47 -3.59 8.64
CA TYR A 108 -3.20 -2.43 9.18
C TYR A 108 -4.65 -2.82 9.50
N PRO A 109 -5.28 -2.21 10.53
CA PRO A 109 -6.68 -2.46 10.85
C PRO A 109 -7.62 -2.03 9.70
N PRO A 110 -8.75 -2.73 9.48
CA PRO A 110 -9.62 -2.53 8.31
C PRO A 110 -10.23 -1.13 8.20
N LEU A 111 -10.35 -0.39 9.31
CA LEU A 111 -10.88 0.99 9.34
C LEU A 111 -9.78 2.08 9.28
N PHE A 112 -8.57 1.73 8.85
CA PHE A 112 -7.43 2.65 8.82
C PHE A 112 -7.64 3.90 7.94
N PHE A 113 -8.40 3.78 6.85
CA PHE A 113 -8.73 4.86 5.92
C PHE A 113 -9.40 6.09 6.59
N LEU A 114 -10.16 5.88 7.67
CA LEU A 114 -10.89 6.92 8.38
C LEU A 114 -10.07 7.62 9.48
N ARG A 115 -8.83 7.20 9.75
CA ARG A 115 -7.99 7.83 10.77
C ARG A 115 -7.20 9.01 10.17
N PRO A 116 -7.41 10.25 10.65
CA PRO A 116 -6.68 11.43 10.16
C PRO A 116 -5.17 11.31 10.33
N SER A 117 -4.71 10.54 11.32
CA SER A 117 -3.28 10.26 11.56
C SER A 117 -2.58 9.50 10.44
N TYR A 118 -3.32 8.94 9.48
CA TYR A 118 -2.74 8.29 8.30
C TYR A 118 -2.38 9.31 7.21
N TRP A 119 -3.33 10.17 6.87
CA TRP A 119 -3.18 11.22 5.85
C TRP A 119 -2.24 12.32 6.35
N PHE A 120 -2.32 12.61 7.64
CA PHE A 120 -1.45 13.55 8.33
C PHE A 120 -0.54 12.75 9.25
N LYS A 121 0.57 12.24 8.70
CA LYS A 121 1.71 11.95 9.57
C LYS A 121 2.07 13.27 10.27
N PRO A 122 2.14 13.31 11.60
CA PRO A 122 2.88 14.40 12.24
C PRO A 122 4.25 14.40 11.56
N ARG A 123 4.73 15.58 11.15
CA ARG A 123 6.17 15.79 11.04
C ARG A 123 6.69 15.45 12.43
N SER A 124 7.06 14.18 12.65
CA SER A 124 7.96 13.85 13.73
C SER A 124 9.20 14.61 13.32
N GLY A 125 9.39 15.79 13.94
CA GLY A 125 10.67 16.44 13.91
C GLY A 125 11.66 15.35 14.25
N TYR A 126 12.53 15.04 13.30
CA TYR A 126 13.89 14.76 13.70
C TYR A 126 14.28 15.99 14.51
N VAL A 127 14.10 15.90 15.83
CA VAL A 127 14.88 16.70 16.75
C VAL A 127 16.27 16.14 16.55
N GLY A 128 16.93 16.66 15.52
CA GLY A 128 18.37 16.72 15.50
C GLY A 128 18.70 17.39 16.82
N VAL A 129 19.16 16.59 17.78
CA VAL A 129 19.82 17.10 18.96
C VAL A 129 21.02 17.84 18.39
N GLN A 130 20.83 19.15 18.20
CA GLN A 130 21.89 20.11 17.94
C GLN A 130 22.92 19.89 19.04
N ALA A 131 24.18 19.80 18.61
CA ALA A 131 25.34 19.77 19.48
C ALA A 131 25.24 20.92 20.49
N GLY A 132 24.85 20.56 21.71
CA GLY A 132 24.91 21.38 22.90
C GLY A 132 25.73 20.61 23.91
N SER A 133 26.90 21.14 24.21
CA SER A 133 27.84 20.67 25.22
C SER A 133 27.15 20.52 26.59
N GLU A 134 26.76 19.31 26.97
CA GLU A 134 26.58 18.98 28.38
C GLU A 134 27.19 17.61 28.66
N SER A 135 28.35 17.68 29.32
CA SER A 135 28.98 16.61 30.05
C SER A 135 28.05 16.11 31.16
N SER A 136 27.42 14.97 30.94
CA SER A 136 26.83 14.19 32.04
C SER A 136 27.07 12.72 31.74
N HIS A 137 28.19 12.24 32.28
CA HIS A 137 28.44 10.84 32.59
C HIS A 137 27.24 10.25 33.33
N ASP A 138 26.71 9.12 32.86
CA ASP A 138 26.17 8.07 33.73
C ASP A 138 26.13 6.73 32.98
N PRO A 139 26.19 5.58 33.69
CA PRO A 139 27.30 4.66 33.54
C PRO A 139 26.76 3.31 33.12
N THR A 140 26.78 3.05 31.82
CA THR A 140 26.82 1.67 31.34
C THR A 140 27.73 1.65 30.13
N SER A 141 28.96 2.13 30.38
CA SER A 141 30.13 1.71 29.61
C SER A 141 30.20 0.21 29.72
N SER A 142 29.62 -0.48 28.74
CA SER A 142 30.01 -1.85 28.49
C SER A 142 31.49 -1.77 28.12
N ASN A 143 32.34 -2.38 28.96
CA ASN A 143 33.78 -2.56 28.77
C ASN A 143 34.18 -3.27 27.46
N ASN A 144 33.27 -3.41 26.50
CA ASN A 144 33.40 -4.12 25.23
C ASN A 144 33.30 -3.18 24.02
N THR A 145 33.39 -1.87 24.22
CA THR A 145 33.28 -0.88 23.14
C THR A 145 34.65 -0.24 22.94
N GLU A 146 35.23 -0.44 21.77
CA GLU A 146 36.49 0.22 21.42
C GLU A 146 36.28 1.74 21.37
N PRO A 147 37.25 2.52 21.88
CA PRO A 147 37.21 3.97 21.74
C PRO A 147 37.24 4.33 20.25
N MET A 148 36.45 5.33 19.90
CA MET A 148 36.26 5.77 18.53
C MET A 148 37.60 6.22 17.89
N PRO A 149 37.90 5.81 16.64
CA PRO A 149 39.13 6.23 15.98
C PRO A 149 39.14 7.75 15.70
N PRO A 150 40.27 8.45 15.91
CA PRO A 150 40.36 9.88 15.63
C PRO A 150 40.16 10.16 14.12
N GLY A 151 39.26 11.09 13.78
CA GLY A 151 38.93 11.46 12.38
C GLY A 151 37.55 10.99 11.88
N PHE A 152 36.80 10.28 12.72
CA PHE A 152 35.40 9.91 12.49
C PHE A 152 34.39 10.83 13.20
N ASP A 153 34.88 11.87 13.88
CA ASP A 153 34.04 12.86 14.58
C ASP A 153 33.05 13.51 13.60
N GLY A 154 31.76 13.29 13.85
CA GLY A 154 30.66 13.80 13.03
C GLY A 154 30.37 13.02 11.74
N LYS A 155 31.05 11.90 11.46
CA LYS A 155 30.81 11.05 10.27
C LYS A 155 29.92 9.83 10.56
N GLU A 156 28.95 9.99 11.45
CA GLU A 156 28.03 8.92 11.80
C GLU A 156 26.92 8.79 10.75
N ALA A 157 26.95 7.69 10.00
CA ALA A 157 25.91 7.39 9.02
C ALA A 157 24.62 6.89 9.68
N ILE A 158 24.75 6.08 10.74
CA ILE A 158 23.61 5.50 11.46
C ILE A 158 23.91 5.53 12.96
N ARG A 159 23.04 6.19 13.73
CA ARG A 159 23.09 6.23 15.20
C ARG A 159 21.89 5.48 15.78
N LEU A 160 22.13 4.37 16.44
CA LEU A 160 21.12 3.59 17.18
C LEU A 160 21.30 3.91 18.65
N ASN A 161 20.25 4.42 19.32
CA ASN A 161 20.28 4.74 20.75
C ASN A 161 19.18 3.97 21.48
N ASN A 162 19.57 3.09 22.40
CA ASN A 162 18.68 2.35 23.31
C ASN A 162 17.51 1.65 22.60
N ILE A 163 17.79 1.00 21.47
CA ILE A 163 16.76 0.30 20.69
C ILE A 163 16.29 -0.96 21.41
N LYS A 164 14.98 -1.06 21.62
CA LYS A 164 14.32 -2.20 22.26
C LYS A 164 13.33 -2.83 21.29
N LYS A 165 13.39 -4.16 21.16
CA LYS A 165 12.49 -4.92 20.28
C LYS A 165 12.00 -6.15 21.00
N ILE A 166 10.68 -6.27 21.12
CA ILE A 166 10.01 -7.42 21.73
C ILE A 166 9.10 -8.06 20.68
N TYR A 167 9.33 -9.34 20.40
CA TYR A 167 8.41 -10.16 19.61
C TYR A 167 7.43 -10.86 20.54
N LYS A 168 6.14 -10.79 20.19
CA LYS A 168 5.08 -11.55 20.83
C LYS A 168 4.61 -12.63 19.87
N LYS A 169 4.77 -13.91 20.22
CA LYS A 169 4.22 -15.04 19.44
C LYS A 169 3.41 -15.94 20.35
N LYS A 170 2.11 -16.03 20.07
CA LYS A 170 1.11 -16.69 20.93
C LYS A 170 1.23 -16.17 22.37
N ASP A 171 1.82 -16.97 23.26
CA ASP A 171 1.96 -16.71 24.69
C ASP A 171 3.42 -16.43 25.12
N LYS A 172 4.38 -16.51 24.18
CA LYS A 172 5.80 -16.26 24.47
C LYS A 172 6.16 -14.83 24.08
N ARG A 173 6.60 -14.06 25.07
CA ARG A 173 7.29 -12.78 24.88
C ARG A 173 8.78 -13.04 24.77
N THR A 174 9.37 -12.72 23.61
CA THR A 174 10.82 -12.79 23.41
C THR A 174 11.33 -11.38 23.17
N GLU A 175 12.13 -10.87 24.10
CA GLU A 175 12.88 -9.63 23.91
C GLU A 175 14.10 -9.91 23.05
N ALA A 176 14.10 -9.40 21.81
CA ALA A 176 15.17 -9.61 20.84
C ALA A 176 16.26 -8.55 20.94
N LEU A 177 15.93 -7.30 21.31
CA LEU A 177 16.90 -6.23 21.55
C LEU A 177 16.60 -5.60 22.91
N ARG A 178 17.63 -5.49 23.76
CA ARG A 178 17.57 -5.04 25.17
C ARG A 178 18.24 -3.68 25.39
N GLY A 179 17.93 -2.70 24.53
CA GLY A 179 18.57 -1.38 24.60
C GLY A 179 19.90 -1.35 23.86
N LEU A 180 19.87 -1.71 22.57
CA LEU A 180 21.04 -1.66 21.71
C LEU A 180 21.38 -0.20 21.39
N SER A 181 22.61 0.21 21.74
CA SER A 181 23.21 1.46 21.29
C SER A 181 24.42 1.16 20.41
N LEU A 182 24.44 1.66 19.18
CA LEU A 182 25.47 1.39 18.18
C LEU A 182 25.56 2.55 17.20
N ASN A 183 26.78 3.01 16.93
CA ASN A 183 27.08 4.01 15.91
C ASN A 183 27.81 3.34 14.75
N ILE A 184 27.36 3.59 13.52
CA ILE A 184 27.97 3.14 12.27
C ILE A 184 28.46 4.36 11.51
N TYR A 185 29.70 4.33 11.07
CA TYR A 185 30.37 5.47 10.44
C TYR A 185 30.49 5.32 8.93
N GLU A 186 30.54 6.45 8.23
CA GLU A 186 30.75 6.48 6.79
C GLU A 186 32.12 5.91 6.41
N GLY A 187 32.16 5.05 5.38
CA GLY A 187 33.40 4.41 4.93
C GLY A 187 33.85 3.20 5.76
N GLN A 188 33.12 2.83 6.81
CA GLN A 188 33.38 1.62 7.59
C GLN A 188 32.49 0.45 7.13
N ILE A 189 33.08 -0.73 6.99
CA ILE A 189 32.33 -1.97 6.82
C ILE A 189 32.01 -2.52 8.22
N THR A 190 30.75 -2.45 8.62
CA THR A 190 30.27 -3.02 9.90
C THR A 190 29.59 -4.35 9.67
N ALA A 191 30.01 -5.39 10.40
CA ALA A 191 29.38 -6.72 10.37
C ALA A 191 28.74 -7.05 11.72
N LEU A 192 27.50 -7.54 11.70
CA LEU A 192 26.79 -8.02 12.90
C LEU A 192 27.01 -9.53 13.06
N LEU A 193 27.82 -9.93 14.05
CA LEU A 193 28.12 -11.34 14.34
C LEU A 193 27.53 -11.79 15.69
N GLY A 194 27.10 -13.04 15.77
CA GLY A 194 26.58 -13.64 17.01
C GLY A 194 25.95 -15.00 16.75
N HIS A 195 25.59 -15.73 17.80
CA HIS A 195 24.92 -17.02 17.67
C HIS A 195 23.47 -16.90 17.14
N ASN A 196 22.88 -18.01 16.69
CA ASN A 196 21.46 -18.04 16.31
C ASN A 196 20.58 -17.66 17.50
N GLY A 197 19.68 -16.68 17.32
CA GLY A 197 18.84 -16.15 18.39
C GLY A 197 19.40 -14.91 19.12
N SER A 198 20.57 -14.40 18.75
CA SER A 198 21.17 -13.19 19.36
C SER A 198 20.52 -11.86 18.96
N GLY A 199 19.44 -11.87 18.16
CA GLY A 199 18.74 -10.65 17.73
C GLY A 199 19.28 -9.97 16.47
N LYS A 200 20.20 -10.58 15.70
CA LYS A 200 20.76 -9.98 14.47
C LYS A 200 19.75 -9.63 13.38
N THR A 201 18.66 -10.41 13.28
CA THR A 201 17.60 -10.24 12.27
C THR A 201 16.42 -9.41 12.79
N ALA A 202 16.49 -8.95 14.05
CA ALA A 202 15.39 -8.25 14.73
C ALA A 202 15.34 -6.76 14.38
#